data_AF-A0A3A8HAN0-F1
#
_entry.id   AF-A0A3A8HAN0-F1
#
_cell.length_a   1.000
_cell.length_b   1.000
_cell.length_c   1.000
_cell.angle_alpha   90.00
_cell.angle_beta   90.00
_cell.angle_gamma   90.00
#
_symmetry.space_group_name_H-M   'P 1'
#
loop_
_entity.id
_entity.type
_entity.pdbx_description
1 polymer ?
#
loop_
_entity_poly.entity_id
_entity_poly.type
_entity_poly.pdbx_seq_one_letter_code
_entity_poly.pdbx_strand_id
1 'polypeptide(L)'
;MLHPDHYTRAAMDAEFHVQVEIDRVVLPSEVQGVAVVEGRVARVFRGDPALLTSNISFEVSAIREGARMPPSGVRWLIAEKLERAVAIEAYLNRNGYGGYEVARWQAFLIDAVTDTPARPFTEQDLVFR
;
A
#
# COMPACT_ATOMS: atom_id res chain seq x y z
N MET A 1 0.28 3.56 -19.88
CA MET A 1 0.40 4.32 -18.61
C MET A 1 -1.00 4.73 -18.21
N LEU A 2 -1.47 4.41 -17.00
CA LEU A 2 -2.80 4.85 -16.55
C LEU A 2 -2.76 6.36 -16.29
N HIS A 3 -3.85 7.08 -16.60
CA HIS A 3 -3.99 8.48 -16.21
C HIS A 3 -3.82 8.62 -14.69
N PRO A 4 -3.07 9.62 -14.18
CA PRO A 4 -2.84 9.83 -12.74
C PRO A 4 -4.12 9.76 -11.91
N ASP A 5 -5.22 10.28 -12.45
CA ASP A 5 -6.52 10.31 -11.80
C ASP A 5 -7.04 8.91 -11.48
N HIS A 6 -6.67 7.86 -12.22
CA HIS A 6 -7.08 6.50 -11.89
C HIS A 6 -6.46 6.00 -10.57
N TYR A 7 -5.25 6.44 -10.22
CA TYR A 7 -4.62 6.06 -8.95
C TYR A 7 -5.23 6.85 -7.79
N THR A 8 -5.40 8.16 -7.97
CA THR A 8 -6.05 9.03 -6.97
C THR A 8 -7.48 8.56 -6.72
N ARG A 9 -8.24 8.32 -7.79
CA ARG A 9 -9.61 7.83 -7.71
C ARG A 9 -9.70 6.47 -7.03
N ALA A 10 -8.80 5.54 -7.35
CA ALA A 10 -8.77 4.25 -6.69
C ALA A 10 -8.46 4.35 -5.18
N ALA A 11 -7.57 5.25 -4.77
CA ALA A 11 -7.33 5.50 -3.36
C ALA A 11 -8.56 6.12 -2.68
N MET A 12 -9.23 7.07 -3.34
CA MET A 12 -10.46 7.68 -2.80
C MET A 12 -11.62 6.69 -2.69
N ASP A 13 -11.75 5.79 -3.66
CA ASP A 13 -12.83 4.80 -3.73
C ASP A 13 -12.51 3.51 -2.92
N ALA A 14 -11.30 3.36 -2.39
CA ALA A 14 -10.91 2.16 -1.64
C ALA A 14 -11.74 1.97 -0.36
N GLU A 15 -12.11 0.73 -0.05
CA GLU A 15 -12.93 0.40 1.12
C GLU A 15 -12.26 0.81 2.44
N PHE A 16 -10.93 0.62 2.53
CA PHE A 16 -10.15 0.91 3.73
C PHE A 16 -8.98 1.86 3.44
N HIS A 17 -8.65 2.68 4.42
CA HIS A 17 -7.42 3.47 4.48
C HIS A 17 -6.81 3.29 5.86
N VAL A 18 -5.65 2.64 5.92
CA VAL A 18 -5.05 2.18 7.17
C VAL A 18 -3.54 2.45 7.20
N GLN A 19 -3.00 2.50 8.41
CA GLN A 19 -1.56 2.27 8.63
C GLN A 19 -1.36 0.92 9.30
N VAL A 20 -0.40 0.18 8.78
CA VAL A 20 -0.01 -1.14 9.25
C VAL A 20 1.42 -1.05 9.77
N GLU A 21 1.61 -1.40 11.03
CA GLU A 21 2.92 -1.68 11.61
C GLU A 21 3.38 -3.03 11.05
N ILE A 22 4.54 -3.05 10.39
CA ILE A 22 5.01 -4.22 9.65
C ILE A 22 5.68 -5.18 10.62
N ASP A 23 5.17 -6.41 10.68
CA ASP A 23 5.77 -7.50 11.45
C ASP A 23 6.75 -8.30 10.59
N ARG A 24 6.38 -8.54 9.33
CA ARG A 24 7.16 -9.35 8.40
C ARG A 24 6.92 -8.95 6.95
N VAL A 25 7.97 -9.05 6.14
CA VAL A 25 7.90 -8.96 4.68
C VAL A 25 8.48 -10.24 4.09
N VAL A 26 7.75 -10.85 3.16
CA VAL A 26 8.26 -11.92 2.29
C VAL A 26 8.52 -11.33 0.91
N LEU A 27 9.79 -11.16 0.56
CA LEU A 27 10.20 -10.59 -0.73
C LEU A 27 10.18 -11.65 -1.85
N PRO A 28 9.97 -11.23 -3.12
CA PRO A 28 10.14 -12.11 -4.26
C PRO A 28 11.61 -12.58 -4.38
N SER A 29 11.80 -13.80 -4.87
CA SER A 29 13.12 -14.36 -5.13
C SER A 29 13.75 -13.76 -6.39
N GLU A 30 12.92 -13.26 -7.31
CA GLU A 30 13.33 -12.59 -8.53
C GLU A 30 13.67 -11.10 -8.33
N VAL A 31 14.22 -10.48 -9.38
CA VAL A 31 14.55 -9.04 -9.41
C VAL A 31 13.32 -8.14 -9.21
N GLN A 32 12.16 -8.62 -9.62
CA GLN A 32 10.87 -7.94 -9.45
C GLN A 32 9.79 -8.99 -9.23
N GLY A 33 8.78 -8.66 -8.45
CA GLY A 33 7.67 -9.58 -8.21
C GLY A 33 6.69 -9.05 -7.17
N VAL A 34 5.93 -9.97 -6.61
CA VAL A 34 5.00 -9.69 -5.51
C VAL A 34 5.71 -9.96 -4.19
N ALA A 35 5.67 -8.98 -3.30
CA ALA A 35 6.04 -9.14 -1.90
C ALA A 35 4.76 -9.24 -1.06
N VAL A 36 4.79 -10.08 -0.03
CA VAL A 36 3.73 -10.19 0.96
C VAL A 36 4.12 -9.37 2.18
N VAL A 37 3.26 -8.45 2.58
CA VAL A 37 3.38 -7.69 3.82
C VAL A 37 2.44 -8.30 4.85
N GLU A 38 2.99 -8.66 5.99
CA GLU A 38 2.24 -9.11 7.16
C GLU A 38 2.48 -8.11 8.29
N GLY A 39 1.42 -7.75 9.00
CA GLY A 39 1.53 -6.79 10.08
C GLY A 39 0.26 -6.62 10.86
N ARG A 40 0.27 -5.61 11.73
CA ARG A 40 -0.86 -5.25 12.58
C ARG A 40 -1.38 -3.86 12.22
N VAL A 41 -2.68 -3.73 12.06
CA VAL A 41 -3.31 -2.43 11.79
C VAL A 41 -3.15 -1.52 13.01
N ALA A 42 -2.38 -0.45 12.85
CA ALA A 42 -2.07 0.51 13.90
C ALA A 42 -3.01 1.72 13.87
N ARG A 43 -3.53 2.10 12.70
CA ARG A 43 -4.52 3.16 12.52
C ARG A 43 -5.52 2.81 11.42
N VAL A 44 -6.77 3.23 11.61
CA VAL A 44 -7.84 3.16 10.61
C VAL A 44 -8.36 4.57 10.38
N PHE A 45 -8.16 5.09 9.18
CA PHE A 45 -8.65 6.42 8.78
C PHE A 45 -9.97 6.34 8.02
N ARG A 46 -10.21 5.23 7.31
CA ARG A 46 -11.47 4.91 6.63
C ARG A 46 -11.73 3.41 6.65
N GLY A 47 -13.00 3.03 6.73
CA GLY A 47 -13.47 1.65 6.73
C GLY A 47 -13.87 1.18 8.13
N ASP A 48 -13.77 -0.13 8.37
CA ASP A 48 -14.21 -0.75 9.62
C ASP A 48 -13.24 -0.46 10.80
N PRO A 49 -13.66 0.27 11.85
CA PRO A 49 -12.83 0.52 13.02
C PRO A 49 -12.43 -0.75 13.78
N ALA A 50 -13.18 -1.85 13.64
CA ALA A 50 -12.86 -3.13 14.28
C ALA A 50 -11.55 -3.76 13.75
N LEU A 51 -11.02 -3.27 12.62
CA LEU A 51 -9.72 -3.67 12.13
C LEU A 51 -8.57 -3.16 13.00
N LEU A 52 -8.78 -2.17 13.87
CA LEU A 52 -7.73 -1.68 14.74
C LEU A 52 -7.15 -2.82 15.58
N THR A 53 -5.82 -2.92 15.62
CA THR A 53 -5.05 -4.01 16.25
C THR A 53 -5.17 -5.39 15.61
N SER A 54 -5.96 -5.57 14.55
CA SER A 54 -6.05 -6.85 13.84
C SER A 54 -4.78 -7.12 13.03
N ASN A 55 -4.44 -8.40 12.88
CA ASN A 55 -3.41 -8.85 11.96
C ASN A 55 -3.96 -8.88 10.54
N ILE A 56 -3.15 -8.40 9.59
CA ILE A 56 -3.49 -8.30 8.19
C ILE A 56 -2.33 -8.78 7.33
N SER A 57 -2.67 -9.32 6.16
CA SER A 57 -1.71 -9.66 5.12
C SER A 57 -2.23 -9.14 3.78
N PHE A 58 -1.34 -8.56 2.99
CA PHE A 58 -1.64 -8.09 1.63
C PHE A 58 -0.39 -8.05 0.76
N GLU A 59 -0.61 -8.01 -0.54
CA GLU A 59 0.44 -8.06 -1.55
C GLU A 59 0.79 -6.67 -2.09
N VAL A 60 2.09 -6.41 -2.29
CA VAL A 60 2.62 -5.22 -2.95
C VAL A 60 3.59 -5.61 -4.05
N SER A 61 3.66 -4.82 -5.11
CA SER A 61 4.67 -5.01 -6.15
C SER A 61 6.02 -4.48 -5.66
N ALA A 62 7.05 -5.32 -5.66
CA ALA A 62 8.39 -4.99 -5.20
C ALA A 62 9.45 -5.20 -6.30
N ILE A 63 10.45 -4.33 -6.33
CA ILE A 63 11.58 -4.38 -7.26
C ILE A 63 12.89 -4.15 -6.50
N ARG A 64 13.95 -4.86 -6.87
CA ARG A 64 15.28 -4.69 -6.28
C ARG A 64 15.86 -3.32 -6.59
N GLU A 65 16.57 -2.73 -5.63
CA GLU A 65 17.28 -1.47 -5.80
C GLU A 65 18.23 -1.51 -7.01
N GLY A 66 18.23 -0.43 -7.80
CA GLY A 66 19.04 -0.32 -9.02
C GLY A 66 18.52 -1.08 -10.24
N ALA A 67 17.48 -1.91 -10.10
CA ALA A 67 16.88 -2.58 -11.25
C ALA A 67 16.09 -1.59 -12.12
N ARG A 68 16.05 -1.86 -13.42
CA ARG A 68 15.30 -1.06 -14.38
C ARG A 68 13.80 -1.31 -14.20
N MET A 69 13.06 -0.27 -13.84
CA MET A 69 11.60 -0.34 -13.76
C MET A 69 11.00 -0.62 -15.15
N PRO A 70 10.15 -1.66 -15.29
CA PRO A 70 9.42 -1.90 -16.53
C PRO A 70 8.50 -0.71 -16.88
N PRO A 71 8.33 -0.38 -18.17
CA PRO A 71 7.35 0.62 -18.59
C PRO A 71 5.93 0.05 -18.38
N SER A 72 5.35 0.27 -17.20
CA SER A 72 4.02 -0.22 -16.84
C SER A 72 3.25 0.79 -16.00
N GLY A 73 1.99 0.46 -15.67
CA GLY A 73 1.19 1.21 -14.70
C GLY A 73 1.37 0.74 -13.25
N VAL A 74 2.29 -0.18 -12.98
CA VAL A 74 2.51 -0.72 -11.63
C VAL A 74 3.35 0.27 -10.83
N ARG A 75 2.94 0.56 -9.58
CA ARG A 75 3.80 1.27 -8.62
C ARG A 75 4.61 0.24 -7.86
N TRP A 76 5.92 0.28 -8.07
CA TRP A 76 6.86 -0.64 -7.44
C TRP A 76 7.44 -0.01 -6.18
N LEU A 77 7.46 -0.77 -5.08
CA LEU A 77 8.23 -0.45 -3.89
C LEU A 77 9.64 -1.03 -4.02
N ILE A 78 10.63 -0.34 -3.46
CA ILE A 78 12.00 -0.87 -3.41
C ILE A 78 12.06 -1.96 -2.35
N ALA A 79 12.42 -3.17 -2.76
CA ALA A 79 12.41 -4.36 -1.91
C ALA A 79 13.23 -4.18 -0.62
N GLU A 80 14.41 -3.59 -0.73
CA GLU A 80 15.34 -3.34 0.39
C GLU A 80 14.80 -2.27 1.36
N LYS A 81 13.98 -1.34 0.87
CA LYS A 81 13.31 -0.35 1.71
C LYS A 81 12.09 -0.96 2.40
N LEU A 82 11.35 -1.80 1.68
CA LEU A 82 10.20 -2.52 2.21
C LEU A 82 10.62 -3.47 3.34
N GLU A 83 11.74 -4.20 3.19
CA GLU A 83 12.29 -5.10 4.21
C GLU A 83 12.67 -4.39 5.52
N ARG A 84 13.03 -3.10 5.45
CA ARG A 84 13.46 -2.29 6.60
C ARG A 84 12.36 -1.36 7.12
N ALA A 85 11.20 -1.34 6.46
CA ALA A 85 10.15 -0.41 6.80
C ALA A 85 9.50 -0.79 8.14
N VAL A 86 9.24 0.23 8.95
CA VAL A 86 8.54 0.07 10.24
C VAL A 86 7.04 0.00 10.03
N ALA A 87 6.52 0.80 9.11
CA ALA A 87 5.11 0.87 8.82
C ALA A 87 4.84 1.18 7.34
N ILE A 88 3.61 0.87 6.93
CA ILE A 88 3.09 1.14 5.59
C ILE A 88 1.68 1.72 5.70
N GLU A 89 1.45 2.83 5.01
CA GLU A 89 0.11 3.37 4.80
C GLU A 89 -0.46 2.80 3.51
N ALA A 90 -1.65 2.21 3.55
CA ALA A 90 -2.24 1.51 2.42
C ALA A 90 -3.73 1.82 2.25
N TYR A 91 -4.14 1.89 0.99
CA TYR A 91 -5.52 1.92 0.56
C TYR A 91 -5.90 0.51 0.10
N LEU A 92 -6.86 -0.12 0.78
CA LEU A 92 -7.17 -1.55 0.61
C LEU A 92 -8.63 -1.77 0.21
N ASN A 93 -8.86 -2.85 -0.54
CA ASN A 93 -10.18 -3.43 -0.80
C ASN A 93 -10.20 -4.89 -0.34
N ARG A 94 -11.39 -5.44 -0.06
CA ARG A 94 -11.56 -6.89 0.04
C ARG A 94 -11.26 -7.56 -1.30
N ASN A 95 -10.46 -8.63 -1.30
CA ASN A 95 -10.12 -9.37 -2.52
C ASN A 95 -11.17 -10.45 -2.91
N GLY A 96 -12.33 -10.50 -2.24
CA GLY A 96 -13.37 -11.51 -2.47
C GLY A 96 -13.11 -12.89 -1.85
N TYR A 97 -11.90 -13.16 -1.35
CA TYR A 97 -11.50 -14.42 -0.70
C TYR A 97 -11.24 -14.26 0.80
N GLY A 98 -11.74 -13.18 1.40
CA GLY A 98 -11.53 -12.83 2.81
C GLY A 98 -10.22 -12.10 3.10
N GLY A 99 -9.34 -11.94 2.11
CA GLY A 99 -8.10 -11.16 2.21
C GLY A 99 -8.25 -9.72 1.73
N TYR A 100 -7.12 -9.06 1.53
CA TYR A 100 -7.03 -7.66 1.12
C TYR A 100 -6.15 -7.50 -0.11
N GLU A 101 -6.49 -6.52 -0.94
CA GLU A 101 -5.67 -6.10 -2.07
C GLU A 101 -5.44 -4.59 -2.02
N VAL A 102 -4.28 -4.13 -2.50
CA VAL A 102 -3.96 -2.71 -2.54
C VAL A 102 -4.63 -2.05 -3.74
N ALA A 103 -5.48 -1.04 -3.47
CA ALA A 103 -6.21 -0.31 -4.48
C ALA A 103 -5.24 0.39 -5.46
N ARG A 104 -5.10 -0.18 -6.66
CA ARG A 104 -4.18 0.30 -7.72
C ARG A 104 -2.76 0.62 -7.19
N TRP A 105 -2.19 -0.25 -6.37
CA TRP A 105 -0.84 -0.10 -5.83
C TRP A 105 -0.61 1.18 -4.97
N GLN A 106 -1.67 1.74 -4.40
CA GLN A 106 -1.60 2.89 -3.48
C GLN A 106 -1.21 2.44 -2.07
N ALA A 107 0.07 2.13 -1.91
CA ALA A 107 0.71 1.86 -0.64
C ALA A 107 2.03 2.63 -0.53
N PHE A 108 2.35 3.10 0.68
CA PHE A 108 3.44 4.04 0.92
C PHE A 108 4.18 3.64 2.20
N LEU A 109 5.48 3.42 2.09
CA LEU A 109 6.34 3.21 3.26
C LEU A 109 6.40 4.49 4.08
N ILE A 110 6.29 4.35 5.40
CA ILE A 110 6.38 5.43 6.36
C ILE A 110 7.35 5.05 7.47
N ASP A 111 8.06 6.03 8.01
CA ASP A 111 9.12 5.80 9.02
C ASP A 111 8.55 5.43 10.40
N ALA A 112 7.31 5.81 10.68
CA ALA A 112 6.59 5.48 11.90
C ALA A 112 5.07 5.62 11.69
N VAL A 113 4.27 4.98 12.54
CA VAL A 113 2.82 5.19 12.62
C VAL A 113 2.53 6.63 13.05
N THR A 114 1.55 7.27 12.42
CA THR A 114 1.14 8.66 12.68
C THR A 114 -0.36 8.74 13.01
N ASP A 115 -0.77 9.72 13.80
CA ASP A 115 -2.18 9.90 14.17
C ASP A 115 -3.05 10.47 13.03
N THR A 116 -2.41 11.01 11.99
CA THR A 116 -3.06 11.48 10.77
C THR A 116 -2.49 10.76 9.55
N PRO A 117 -3.24 10.66 8.43
CA PRO A 117 -2.69 10.11 7.19
C PRO A 117 -1.41 10.83 6.76
N ALA A 118 -0.37 10.08 6.45
CA ALA A 118 0.86 10.59 5.84
C ALA A 118 0.66 10.87 4.33
N ARG A 119 -0.26 10.14 3.68
CA ARG A 119 -0.58 10.30 2.25
C ARG A 119 -2.10 10.36 2.02
N PRO A 120 -2.76 11.45 2.44
CA PRO A 120 -4.19 11.65 2.15
C PRO A 120 -4.41 11.90 0.65
N PHE A 121 -5.51 11.38 0.10
CA PHE A 121 -6.03 11.74 -1.23
C PHE A 121 -7.40 12.38 -1.10
N THR A 122 -7.61 13.46 -1.84
CA THR A 122 -8.81 14.30 -1.83
C THR A 122 -9.29 14.62 -3.25
N GLU A 123 -10.47 15.22 -3.39
CA GLU A 123 -10.97 15.67 -4.70
C GLU A 123 -10.04 16.69 -5.38
N GLN A 124 -9.28 17.48 -4.61
CA GLN A 124 -8.31 18.43 -5.17
C GLN A 124 -7.19 17.73 -5.95
N ASP A 125 -6.86 16.49 -5.56
CA ASP A 125 -5.86 15.66 -6.23
C ASP A 125 -6.36 15.08 -7.57
N LEU A 126 -7.66 15.21 -7.88
CA LEU A 126 -8.25 14.82 -9.17
C LEU A 126 -8.18 15.94 -10.22
N VAL A 127 -7.89 17.20 -9.82
CA VAL A 127 -8.12 18.38 -10.67
C VAL A 127 -6.83 18.88 -11.36
N PHE A 128 -5.70 18.20 -11.21
CA PHE A 128 -4.43 18.66 -11.80
C PHE A 128 -3.81 17.64 -12.75
N ARG A 129 -4.05 17.83 -14.06
CA ARG A 129 -3.02 17.90 -15.12
C ARG A 129 -3.48 18.74 -16.31
#